data_AF-A0A117XN47-F1
#
_entry.id   AF-A0A117XN47-F1
#
_cell.length_a   1.000
_cell.length_b   1.000
_cell.length_c   1.000
_cell.angle_alpha   90.00
_cell.angle_beta   90.00
_cell.angle_gamma   90.00
#
_symmetry.space_group_name_H-M   'P 1'
#
loop_
_entity.id
_entity.type
_entity.pdbx_description
1 polymer ?
#
loop_
_entity_poly.entity_id
_entity_poly.type
_entity_poly.pdbx_seq_one_letter_code
_entity_poly.pdbx_strand_id
1 'polypeptide(L)'
;MRYSIEHKHETRARILDAASRLFREEGYGGSGIGPLTKAAGVTNGAFYGHFKSKGEAFRSVVLAGLDQLRQGVAAFKAEHGARWWMPFVSFYLGPRRTCALGESCALPSLSPEVMRADDDTRDAYEQALRQIVDEVSSGLGDAPDDARAIAFLALLSGGVTLARAVRDPALAERIADAVGRYAVVIAECAEAQPEKRRE
;
A
#
# COMPACT_ATOMS: atom_id res chain seq x y z
N MET A 1 -27.77 17.14 21.74
CA MET A 1 -27.40 17.83 20.48
C MET A 1 -27.08 16.75 19.44
N ARG A 2 -27.77 16.71 18.29
CA ARG A 2 -27.61 15.66 17.28
C ARG A 2 -26.70 16.23 16.17
N TYR A 3 -25.47 15.73 16.06
CA TYR A 3 -24.54 16.18 15.02
C TYR A 3 -25.07 15.87 13.61
N SER A 4 -24.71 16.72 12.64
CA SER A 4 -25.03 16.50 11.23
C SER A 4 -24.32 15.24 10.71
N ILE A 5 -24.86 14.67 9.63
CA ILE A 5 -24.23 13.54 8.92
C ILE A 5 -22.82 13.92 8.46
N GLU A 6 -22.67 15.12 7.89
CA GLU A 6 -21.39 15.69 7.47
C GLU A 6 -20.35 15.71 8.59
N HIS A 7 -20.71 16.21 9.78
CA HIS A 7 -19.81 16.23 10.93
C HIS A 7 -19.35 14.82 11.37
N LYS A 8 -20.23 13.83 11.23
CA LYS A 8 -19.88 12.42 11.51
C LYS A 8 -18.89 11.87 10.48
N HIS A 9 -19.05 12.20 9.20
CA HIS A 9 -18.12 11.79 8.16
C HIS A 9 -16.75 12.44 8.31
N GLU A 10 -16.70 13.74 8.60
CA GLU A 10 -15.46 14.47 8.86
C GLU A 10 -14.69 13.90 10.06
N THR A 11 -15.41 13.62 11.17
CA THR A 11 -14.78 13.06 12.36
C THR A 11 -14.27 11.65 12.10
N ARG A 12 -15.03 10.82 11.38
CA ARG A 12 -14.56 9.50 10.95
C ARG A 12 -13.30 9.61 10.10
N ALA A 13 -13.26 10.53 9.14
CA ALA A 13 -12.11 10.73 8.26
C ALA A 13 -10.86 11.19 9.04
N ARG A 14 -11.01 12.12 9.99
CA ARG A 14 -9.90 12.54 10.87
C ARG A 14 -9.35 11.39 11.71
N ILE A 15 -10.22 10.56 12.27
CA ILE A 15 -9.79 9.37 13.02
C ILE A 15 -9.03 8.41 12.10
N LEU A 16 -9.52 8.20 10.87
CA LEU A 16 -8.89 7.30 9.91
C LEU A 16 -7.51 7.80 9.46
N ASP A 17 -7.36 9.11 9.19
CA ASP A 17 -6.08 9.71 8.81
C ASP A 17 -5.05 9.62 9.95
N ALA A 18 -5.45 9.98 11.17
CA ALA A 18 -4.59 9.86 12.35
C ALA A 18 -4.18 8.41 12.61
N ALA A 19 -5.11 7.46 12.49
CA ALA A 19 -4.83 6.04 12.63
C ALA A 19 -3.88 5.53 11.54
N SER A 20 -4.07 5.97 10.28
CA SER A 20 -3.21 5.61 9.16
C SER A 20 -1.75 6.01 9.40
N ARG A 21 -1.53 7.26 9.81
CA ARG A 21 -0.19 7.77 10.15
C ARG A 21 0.42 6.98 11.30
N LEU A 22 -0.32 6.86 12.40
CA LEU A 22 0.16 6.21 13.63
C LEU A 22 0.52 4.74 13.40
N PHE A 23 -0.31 3.97 12.68
CA PHE A 23 -0.02 2.55 12.43
C PHE A 23 1.21 2.33 11.56
N ARG A 24 1.57 3.28 10.69
CA ARG A 24 2.81 3.18 9.88
C ARG A 24 4.05 3.63 10.65
N GLU A 25 3.89 4.52 11.62
CA GLU A 25 4.98 5.07 12.43
C GLU A 25 5.33 4.16 13.61
N GLU A 26 4.32 3.68 14.32
CA GLU A 26 4.46 2.95 15.60
C GLU A 26 4.08 1.47 15.49
N GLY A 27 3.57 1.05 14.34
CA GLY A 27 2.99 -0.27 14.14
C GLY A 27 1.56 -0.37 14.69
N TYR A 28 0.81 -1.36 14.19
CA TYR A 28 -0.52 -1.66 14.71
C TYR A 28 -0.41 -2.22 16.13
N GLY A 29 0.52 -3.14 16.40
CA GLY A 29 0.69 -3.70 17.75
C GLY A 29 1.08 -2.69 18.84
N GLY A 30 1.89 -1.68 18.48
CA GLY A 30 2.49 -0.73 19.44
C GLY A 30 1.59 0.41 19.90
N SER A 31 0.53 0.73 19.15
CA SER A 31 -0.31 1.91 19.40
C SER A 31 -1.57 1.57 20.21
N GLY A 32 -1.82 2.24 21.34
CA GLY A 32 -3.10 2.11 22.04
C GLY A 32 -4.23 2.90 21.35
N ILE A 33 -5.48 2.72 21.80
CA ILE A 33 -6.58 3.61 21.40
C ILE A 33 -6.32 5.05 21.90
N GLY A 34 -5.68 5.21 23.07
CA GLY A 34 -5.38 6.53 23.65
C GLY A 34 -4.50 7.42 22.76
N PRO A 35 -3.31 6.95 22.30
CA PRO A 35 -2.50 7.67 21.32
C PRO A 35 -3.27 8.03 20.04
N LEU A 36 -4.07 7.11 19.52
CA LEU A 36 -4.89 7.32 18.32
C LEU A 36 -5.94 8.41 18.52
N THR A 37 -6.69 8.38 19.62
CA THR A 37 -7.73 9.38 19.88
C THR A 37 -7.14 10.75 20.18
N LYS A 38 -6.00 10.79 20.86
CA LYS A 38 -5.20 12.01 21.05
C LYS A 38 -4.74 12.59 19.71
N ALA A 39 -4.18 11.77 18.82
CA ALA A 39 -3.71 12.19 17.50
C ALA A 39 -4.88 12.68 16.62
N ALA A 40 -6.04 12.04 16.72
CA ALA A 40 -7.26 12.42 16.00
C ALA A 40 -7.99 13.65 16.61
N GLY A 41 -7.60 14.10 17.81
CA GLY A 41 -8.28 15.18 18.53
C GLY A 41 -9.71 14.82 18.96
N VAL A 42 -9.97 13.55 19.28
CA VAL A 42 -11.29 13.05 19.70
C VAL A 42 -11.22 12.35 21.07
N THR A 43 -12.36 12.18 21.72
CA THR A 43 -12.46 11.36 22.94
C THR A 43 -12.53 9.87 22.61
N ASN A 44 -12.23 9.01 23.58
CA ASN A 44 -12.44 7.57 23.42
C ASN A 44 -13.91 7.23 23.12
N GLY A 45 -14.86 7.92 23.75
CA GLY A 45 -16.28 7.75 23.47
C GLY A 45 -16.66 8.12 22.03
N ALA A 46 -16.08 9.20 21.50
CA ALA A 46 -16.28 9.59 20.10
C ALA A 46 -15.69 8.56 19.13
N PHE A 47 -14.51 7.99 19.44
CA PHE A 47 -13.94 6.88 18.65
C PHE A 47 -14.90 5.69 18.57
N TYR A 48 -15.43 5.23 19.70
CA TYR A 48 -16.36 4.10 19.72
C TYR A 48 -17.72 4.40 19.07
N GLY A 49 -18.06 5.67 18.86
CA GLY A 49 -19.19 6.09 18.02
C GLY A 49 -18.96 5.87 16.52
N HIS A 50 -17.71 5.67 16.08
CA HIS A 50 -17.33 5.48 14.68
C HIS A 50 -16.75 4.10 14.39
N PHE A 51 -16.04 3.49 15.33
CA PHE A 51 -15.41 2.17 15.18
C PHE A 51 -15.70 1.33 16.41
N LYS A 52 -16.18 0.10 16.24
CA LYS A 52 -16.50 -0.82 17.33
C LYS A 52 -15.24 -1.32 18.02
N SER A 53 -14.11 -1.35 17.31
CA SER A 53 -12.83 -1.80 17.84
C SER A 53 -11.65 -1.13 17.13
N LYS A 54 -10.48 -1.25 17.73
CA LYS A 54 -9.21 -0.90 17.08
C LYS A 54 -8.94 -1.75 15.83
N GLY A 55 -9.35 -3.02 15.83
CA GLY A 55 -9.28 -3.91 14.66
C GLY A 55 -10.11 -3.40 13.48
N GLU A 56 -11.34 -2.94 13.73
CA GLU A 56 -12.18 -2.34 12.68
C GLU A 56 -11.55 -1.05 12.11
N ALA A 57 -10.96 -0.21 12.98
CA ALA A 57 -10.23 0.97 12.55
C ALA A 57 -9.01 0.60 11.69
N PHE A 58 -8.22 -0.39 12.12
CA PHE A 58 -7.08 -0.89 11.35
C PHE A 58 -7.48 -1.47 10.00
N ARG A 59 -8.51 -2.32 9.94
CA ARG A 59 -9.06 -2.82 8.68
C ARG A 59 -9.46 -1.68 7.74
N SER A 60 -10.12 -0.65 8.28
CA SER A 60 -10.50 0.53 7.48
C SER A 60 -9.28 1.30 6.95
N VAL A 61 -8.22 1.43 7.75
CA VAL A 61 -6.95 2.05 7.32
C VAL A 61 -6.29 1.25 6.20
N VAL A 62 -6.22 -0.08 6.38
CA VAL A 62 -5.64 -0.99 5.39
C VAL A 62 -6.36 -0.87 4.05
N LEU A 63 -7.70 -0.96 4.06
CA LEU A 63 -8.51 -0.84 2.85
C LEU A 63 -8.37 0.52 2.17
N ALA A 64 -8.40 1.62 2.93
CA ALA A 64 -8.20 2.95 2.37
C ALA A 64 -6.80 3.11 1.75
N GLY A 65 -5.76 2.57 2.40
CA GLY A 65 -4.40 2.62 1.90
C GLY A 65 -4.16 1.76 0.66
N LEU A 66 -4.79 0.60 0.55
CA LEU A 66 -4.74 -0.25 -0.63
C LEU A 66 -5.52 0.35 -1.80
N ASP A 67 -6.69 0.94 -1.54
CA ASP A 67 -7.44 1.65 -2.58
C ASP A 67 -6.68 2.88 -3.08
N GLN A 68 -5.98 3.62 -2.20
CA GLN A 68 -5.08 4.70 -2.61
C GLN A 68 -3.96 4.21 -3.55
N LEU A 69 -3.39 3.03 -3.29
CA LEU A 69 -2.40 2.42 -4.19
C LEU A 69 -3.02 2.08 -5.54
N ARG A 70 -4.19 1.43 -5.55
CA ARG A 70 -4.92 1.06 -6.78
C ARG A 70 -5.25 2.30 -7.62
N GLN A 71 -5.79 3.34 -6.99
CA GLN A 71 -6.07 4.63 -7.63
C GLN A 71 -4.80 5.29 -8.16
N GLY A 72 -3.70 5.21 -7.42
CA GLY A 72 -2.39 5.70 -7.86
C GLY A 72 -1.93 4.99 -9.13
N VAL A 73 -2.01 3.66 -9.20
CA VAL A 73 -1.69 2.90 -10.42
C VAL A 73 -2.56 3.35 -11.60
N ALA A 74 -3.88 3.44 -11.39
CA ALA A 74 -4.82 3.88 -12.43
C ALA A 74 -4.50 5.30 -12.93
N ALA A 75 -4.12 6.22 -12.03
CA ALA A 75 -3.73 7.58 -12.37
C ALA A 75 -2.45 7.61 -13.22
N PHE A 76 -1.41 6.86 -12.83
CA PHE A 76 -0.18 6.76 -13.62
C PHE A 76 -0.44 6.16 -15.01
N LYS A 77 -1.33 5.15 -15.11
CA LYS A 77 -1.76 4.58 -16.40
C LYS A 77 -2.43 5.62 -17.28
N ALA A 78 -3.36 6.40 -16.72
CA ALA A 78 -4.05 7.45 -17.44
C ALA A 78 -3.11 8.58 -17.92
N GLU A 79 -2.13 8.95 -17.10
CA GLU A 79 -1.19 10.04 -17.40
C GLU A 79 -0.08 9.64 -18.39
N HIS A 80 0.43 8.41 -18.27
CA HIS A 80 1.66 7.99 -18.96
C HIS A 80 1.47 6.85 -19.97
N GLY A 81 0.26 6.31 -20.11
CA GLY A 81 -0.10 5.30 -21.11
C GLY A 81 0.67 3.99 -20.96
N ALA A 82 1.07 3.39 -22.09
CA ALA A 82 1.68 2.05 -22.16
C ALA A 82 2.99 1.89 -21.36
N ARG A 83 3.65 2.99 -20.97
CA ARG A 83 4.90 2.98 -20.18
C ARG A 83 4.75 3.61 -18.80
N TRP A 84 3.54 3.63 -18.24
CA TRP A 84 3.27 4.15 -16.89
C TRP A 84 4.14 3.56 -15.78
N TRP A 85 4.54 2.31 -15.94
CA TRP A 85 5.39 1.60 -14.98
C TRP A 85 6.74 2.31 -14.79
N MET A 86 7.27 3.00 -15.81
CA MET A 86 8.57 3.67 -15.71
C MET A 86 8.58 4.84 -14.72
N PRO A 87 7.69 5.85 -14.84
CA PRO A 87 7.55 6.88 -13.82
C PRO A 87 7.02 6.33 -12.50
N PHE A 88 6.22 5.25 -12.50
CA PHE A 88 5.75 4.62 -11.27
C PHE A 88 6.90 3.98 -10.47
N VAL A 89 7.81 3.24 -11.11
CA VAL A 89 9.01 2.66 -10.49
C VAL A 89 9.88 3.77 -9.91
N SER A 90 10.12 4.85 -10.67
CA SER A 90 10.88 6.01 -10.21
C SER A 90 10.24 6.69 -8.99
N PHE A 91 8.92 6.91 -9.03
CA PHE A 91 8.17 7.45 -7.91
C PHE A 91 8.25 6.56 -6.65
N TYR A 92 8.15 5.25 -6.85
CA TYR A 92 8.11 4.30 -5.75
C TYR A 92 9.47 4.09 -5.08
N LEU A 93 10.55 4.04 -5.86
CA LEU A 93 11.92 3.85 -5.37
C LEU A 93 12.64 5.17 -5.01
N GLY A 94 12.11 6.31 -5.44
CA GLY A 94 12.56 7.64 -5.03
C GLY A 94 11.68 8.22 -3.92
N PRO A 95 10.72 9.11 -4.24
CA PRO A 95 9.88 9.79 -3.26
C PRO A 95 9.25 8.91 -2.18
N ARG A 96 8.67 7.75 -2.53
CA ARG A 96 8.04 6.86 -1.53
C ARG A 96 9.03 6.10 -0.66
N ARG A 97 10.26 5.90 -1.12
CA ARG A 97 11.34 5.34 -0.31
C ARG A 97 11.75 6.30 0.80
N THR A 98 11.82 7.59 0.52
CA THR A 98 12.38 8.60 1.45
C THR A 98 11.34 9.40 2.23
N CYS A 99 10.05 9.28 1.91
CA CYS A 99 9.00 9.96 2.67
C CYS A 99 8.92 9.51 4.14
N ALA A 100 8.32 10.35 4.99
CA ALA A 100 8.03 10.01 6.38
C ALA A 100 7.21 8.71 6.49
N LEU A 101 7.38 7.95 7.57
CA LEU A 101 6.70 6.66 7.76
C LEU A 101 5.18 6.80 7.70
N GLY A 102 4.60 7.84 8.31
CA GLY A 102 3.16 8.13 8.24
C GLY A 102 2.62 8.33 6.83
N GLU A 103 3.49 8.70 5.87
CA GLU A 103 3.16 8.99 4.46
C GLU A 103 3.64 7.88 3.50
N SER A 104 4.09 6.74 4.03
CA SER A 104 4.57 5.60 3.24
C SER A 104 3.46 4.97 2.38
N CYS A 105 3.76 3.97 1.55
CA CYS A 105 2.72 3.18 0.89
C CYS A 105 2.17 2.11 1.85
N ALA A 106 0.86 1.86 1.81
CA ALA A 106 0.19 0.92 2.72
C ALA A 106 0.67 -0.51 2.51
N LEU A 107 0.92 -0.90 1.26
CA LEU A 107 1.31 -2.25 0.90
C LEU A 107 2.60 -2.70 1.62
N PRO A 108 3.76 -2.02 1.52
CA PRO A 108 4.96 -2.43 2.25
C PRO A 108 4.82 -2.24 3.78
N SER A 109 4.09 -1.22 4.23
CA SER A 109 4.13 -0.80 5.63
C SER A 109 3.13 -1.53 6.52
N LEU A 110 1.97 -1.93 5.99
CA LEU A 110 0.88 -2.53 6.76
C LEU A 110 0.75 -4.04 6.55
N SER A 111 1.26 -4.60 5.45
CA SER A 111 1.16 -6.05 5.20
C SER A 111 1.75 -6.91 6.33
N PRO A 112 2.90 -6.56 6.94
CA PRO A 112 3.42 -7.30 8.11
C PRO A 112 2.49 -7.27 9.33
N GLU A 113 1.71 -6.20 9.49
CA GLU A 113 0.73 -6.07 10.56
C GLU A 113 -0.55 -6.85 10.26
N VAL A 114 -1.02 -6.83 9.01
CA VAL A 114 -2.17 -7.63 8.54
C VAL A 114 -1.95 -9.12 8.77
N MET A 115 -0.73 -9.62 8.59
CA MET A 115 -0.38 -11.01 8.86
C MET A 115 -0.73 -11.45 10.29
N ARG A 116 -0.73 -10.51 11.26
CA ARG A 116 -1.03 -10.77 12.68
C ARG A 116 -2.42 -10.28 13.11
N ALA A 117 -3.22 -9.76 12.17
CA ALA A 117 -4.57 -9.27 12.44
C ALA A 117 -5.60 -10.40 12.44
N ASP A 118 -6.85 -10.06 12.78
CA ASP A 118 -8.01 -10.96 12.70
C ASP A 118 -8.33 -11.40 11.26
N ASP A 119 -9.06 -12.51 11.15
CA ASP A 119 -9.44 -13.12 9.87
C ASP A 119 -10.22 -12.16 8.97
N ASP A 120 -11.18 -11.39 9.53
CA ASP A 120 -11.92 -10.39 8.76
C ASP A 120 -10.97 -9.37 8.08
N THR A 121 -9.90 -8.98 8.76
CA THR A 121 -8.91 -8.03 8.23
C THR A 121 -8.06 -8.68 7.14
N ARG A 122 -7.69 -9.95 7.32
CA ARG A 122 -6.92 -10.73 6.33
C ARG A 122 -7.72 -10.95 5.06
N ASP A 123 -8.99 -11.34 5.18
CA ASP A 123 -9.90 -11.57 4.05
C ASP A 123 -10.15 -10.28 3.27
N ALA A 124 -10.39 -9.17 3.98
CA ALA A 124 -10.59 -7.87 3.36
C ALA A 124 -9.32 -7.37 2.64
N TYR A 125 -8.14 -7.59 3.24
CA TYR A 125 -6.86 -7.30 2.60
C TYR A 125 -6.66 -8.14 1.33
N GLU A 126 -6.96 -9.45 1.37
CA GLU A 126 -6.82 -10.33 0.21
C GLU A 126 -7.68 -9.84 -0.96
N GLN A 127 -8.95 -9.51 -0.70
CA GLN A 127 -9.84 -9.00 -1.73
C GLN A 127 -9.33 -7.69 -2.35
N ALA A 128 -8.83 -6.76 -1.53
CA ALA A 128 -8.27 -5.51 -2.01
C ALA A 128 -6.96 -5.71 -2.78
N LEU A 129 -6.10 -6.65 -2.35
CA LEU A 129 -4.88 -6.99 -3.07
C LEU A 129 -5.16 -7.57 -4.46
N ARG A 130 -6.19 -8.44 -4.59
CA ARG A 130 -6.64 -8.94 -5.89
C ARG A 130 -7.01 -7.80 -6.85
N GLN A 131 -7.73 -6.80 -6.37
CA GLN A 131 -8.09 -5.63 -7.18
C GLN A 131 -6.86 -4.80 -7.63
N ILE A 132 -5.82 -4.72 -6.79
CA ILE A 132 -4.56 -4.07 -7.17
C ILE A 132 -3.82 -4.90 -8.22
N VAL A 133 -3.79 -6.23 -8.06
CA VAL A 133 -3.20 -7.14 -9.04
C VAL A 133 -3.87 -6.98 -10.39
N ASP A 134 -5.21 -6.97 -10.46
CA ASP A 134 -5.98 -6.77 -11.70
C ASP A 134 -5.66 -5.40 -12.36
N GLU A 135 -5.56 -4.35 -11.54
CA GLU A 135 -5.25 -2.99 -12.02
C GLU A 135 -3.84 -2.92 -12.62
N VAL A 136 -2.86 -3.58 -11.99
CA VAL A 136 -1.48 -3.63 -12.50
C VAL A 136 -1.37 -4.56 -13.70
N SER A 137 -1.97 -5.75 -13.66
CA SER A 137 -1.86 -6.77 -14.71
C SER A 137 -2.40 -6.26 -16.04
N SER A 138 -3.51 -5.55 -16.03
CA SER A 138 -4.08 -4.90 -17.22
C SER A 138 -3.22 -3.79 -17.84
N GLY A 139 -2.18 -3.31 -17.14
CA GLY A 139 -1.28 -2.25 -17.61
C GLY A 139 0.16 -2.70 -17.87
N LEU A 140 0.53 -3.94 -17.58
CA LEU A 140 1.85 -4.47 -17.88
C LEU A 140 1.81 -5.17 -19.24
N GLY A 141 2.72 -4.84 -20.17
CA GLY A 141 2.78 -5.43 -21.51
C GLY A 141 1.47 -5.35 -22.33
N ASP A 142 1.30 -6.30 -23.25
CA ASP A 142 0.20 -6.30 -24.23
C ASP A 142 -1.07 -7.03 -23.75
N ALA A 143 -0.96 -7.88 -22.72
CA ALA A 143 -2.07 -8.66 -22.18
C ALA A 143 -1.97 -8.79 -20.64
N PRO A 144 -3.12 -8.93 -19.95
CA PRO A 144 -3.13 -9.16 -18.51
C PRO A 144 -2.33 -10.39 -18.09
N ASP A 145 -1.48 -10.21 -17.09
CA ASP A 145 -0.64 -11.25 -16.52
C ASP A 145 -0.48 -11.03 -15.00
N ASP A 146 -1.23 -11.81 -14.23
CA ASP A 146 -1.27 -11.68 -12.78
C ASP A 146 0.04 -12.12 -12.14
N ALA A 147 0.73 -13.13 -12.69
CA ALA A 147 1.99 -13.61 -12.14
C ALA A 147 3.06 -12.51 -12.21
N ARG A 148 3.12 -11.82 -13.35
CA ARG A 148 4.02 -10.67 -13.56
C ARG A 148 3.62 -9.45 -12.72
N ALA A 149 2.33 -9.17 -12.57
CA ALA A 149 1.84 -8.12 -11.67
C ALA A 149 2.21 -8.39 -10.20
N ILE A 150 2.02 -9.63 -9.73
CA ILE A 150 2.41 -10.06 -8.39
C ILE A 150 3.92 -9.91 -8.20
N ALA A 151 4.73 -10.36 -9.16
CA ALA A 151 6.19 -10.23 -9.10
C ALA A 151 6.62 -8.75 -9.07
N PHE A 152 6.02 -7.90 -9.90
CA PHE A 152 6.30 -6.46 -9.94
C PHE A 152 5.97 -5.77 -8.61
N LEU A 153 4.78 -6.03 -8.05
CA LEU A 153 4.35 -5.50 -6.75
C LEU A 153 5.23 -5.99 -5.61
N ALA A 154 5.55 -7.29 -5.57
CA ALA A 154 6.41 -7.89 -4.56
C ALA A 154 7.83 -7.31 -4.61
N LEU A 155 8.39 -7.13 -5.81
CA LEU A 155 9.72 -6.57 -6.01
C LEU A 155 9.80 -5.11 -5.52
N LEU A 156 8.84 -4.27 -5.89
CA LEU A 156 8.80 -2.87 -5.44
C LEU A 156 8.55 -2.75 -3.94
N SER A 157 7.57 -3.49 -3.41
CA SER A 157 7.23 -3.50 -1.98
C SER A 157 8.40 -3.98 -1.13
N GLY A 158 9.04 -5.09 -1.52
CA GLY A 158 10.22 -5.65 -0.87
C GLY A 158 11.42 -4.71 -0.98
N GLY A 159 11.66 -4.15 -2.16
CA GLY A 159 12.75 -3.22 -2.40
C GLY A 159 12.68 -1.96 -1.55
N VAL A 160 11.50 -1.32 -1.48
CA VAL A 160 11.29 -0.16 -0.60
C VAL A 160 11.44 -0.54 0.87
N THR A 161 10.89 -1.68 1.29
CA THR A 161 11.03 -2.16 2.67
C THR A 161 12.49 -2.35 3.05
N LEU A 162 13.27 -3.04 2.22
CA LEU A 162 14.70 -3.27 2.46
C LEU A 162 15.50 -1.96 2.46
N ALA A 163 15.25 -1.09 1.47
CA ALA A 163 15.98 0.18 1.37
C ALA A 163 15.68 1.13 2.55
N ARG A 164 14.48 1.08 3.12
CA ARG A 164 14.12 1.86 4.32
C ARG A 164 14.66 1.25 5.62
N ALA A 165 14.89 -0.06 5.65
CA ALA A 165 15.35 -0.76 6.85
C ALA A 165 16.85 -0.59 7.12
N VAL A 166 17.66 -0.31 6.09
CA VAL A 166 19.10 -0.13 6.22
C VAL A 166 19.45 1.31 6.67
N ARG A 167 20.50 1.44 7.49
CA ARG A 167 20.99 2.75 7.97
C ARG A 167 21.98 3.42 7.02
N ASP A 168 22.68 2.63 6.21
CA ASP A 168 23.66 3.14 5.24
C ASP A 168 22.94 3.68 3.99
N PRO A 169 23.02 5.00 3.71
CA PRO A 169 22.40 5.59 2.53
C PRO A 169 22.92 5.00 1.22
N ALA A 170 24.20 4.60 1.16
CA ALA A 170 24.79 4.01 -0.05
C ALA A 170 24.23 2.61 -0.31
N LEU A 171 23.95 1.82 0.74
CA LEU A 171 23.25 0.54 0.58
C LEU A 171 21.78 0.75 0.20
N ALA A 172 21.09 1.72 0.81
CA ALA A 172 19.71 2.04 0.46
C ALA A 172 19.55 2.42 -1.02
N GLU A 173 20.49 3.21 -1.55
CA GLU A 173 20.52 3.59 -2.97
C GLU A 173 20.81 2.39 -3.87
N ARG A 174 21.81 1.56 -3.53
CA ARG A 174 22.11 0.34 -4.29
C ARG A 174 20.93 -0.62 -4.36
N ILE A 175 20.15 -0.74 -3.28
CA ILE A 175 18.91 -1.54 -3.28
C ILE A 175 17.91 -0.92 -4.26
N ALA A 176 17.68 0.40 -4.19
CA ALA A 176 16.75 1.07 -5.09
C ALA A 176 17.16 0.91 -6.57
N ASP A 177 18.44 1.08 -6.90
CA ASP A 177 18.95 0.91 -8.27
C ASP A 177 18.78 -0.52 -8.77
N ALA A 178 19.11 -1.52 -7.95
CA ALA A 178 18.98 -2.92 -8.32
C ALA A 178 17.52 -3.30 -8.54
N VAL A 179 16.64 -2.91 -7.62
CA VAL A 179 15.19 -3.17 -7.69
C VAL A 179 14.59 -2.47 -8.92
N GLY A 180 14.95 -1.22 -9.17
CA GLY A 180 14.48 -0.46 -10.33
C GLY A 180 14.84 -1.13 -11.64
N ARG A 181 16.08 -1.60 -11.78
CA ARG A 181 16.55 -2.31 -12.98
C ARG A 181 15.71 -3.56 -13.26
N TYR A 182 15.48 -4.40 -12.25
CA TYR A 182 14.71 -5.63 -12.43
C TYR A 182 13.19 -5.39 -12.53
N ALA A 183 12.67 -4.33 -11.92
CA ALA A 183 11.26 -3.94 -12.07
C ALA A 183 10.95 -3.52 -13.52
N VAL A 184 11.88 -2.80 -14.17
CA VAL A 184 11.77 -2.47 -15.59
C VAL A 184 11.80 -3.74 -16.45
N VAL A 185 12.71 -4.68 -16.19
CA VAL A 185 12.74 -5.97 -16.91
C VAL A 185 11.42 -6.73 -16.78
N ILE A 186 10.87 -6.83 -15.56
CA ILE A 186 9.57 -7.47 -15.33
C ILE A 186 8.46 -6.76 -16.11
N ALA A 187 8.49 -5.42 -16.18
CA ALA A 187 7.46 -4.66 -16.89
C ALA A 187 7.59 -4.71 -18.42
N GLU A 188 8.82 -4.80 -18.95
CA GLU A 188 9.12 -4.84 -20.39
C GLU A 188 9.02 -6.24 -20.99
N CYS A 189 9.26 -7.30 -20.20
CA CYS A 189 9.17 -8.67 -20.68
C CYS A 189 7.73 -9.00 -21.12
N ALA A 190 7.52 -9.03 -22.44
CA ALA A 190 6.54 -9.90 -23.07
C ALA A 190 7.11 -11.32 -22.98
N GLU A 191 6.41 -12.27 -22.33
CA GLU A 191 6.89 -13.64 -22.32
C GLU A 191 7.03 -14.15 -23.76
N ALA A 192 8.26 -14.55 -24.12
CA ALA A 192 8.48 -15.49 -25.20
C ALA A 192 7.71 -16.76 -24.83
N GLN A 193 6.74 -17.15 -25.67
CA GLN A 193 5.93 -18.35 -25.48
C GLN A 193 6.80 -19.56 -25.11
N PRO A 194 6.36 -20.43 -24.18
CA PRO A 194 7.10 -21.64 -23.87
C PRO A 194 7.21 -22.48 -25.15
N GLU A 195 8.45 -22.73 -25.60
CA GLU A 195 8.74 -23.65 -26.68
C GLU A 195 7.99 -24.96 -26.39
N LYS A 196 6.98 -25.25 -27.22
CA LYS A 196 6.35 -26.56 -27.27
C LYS A 196 7.46 -27.57 -27.49
N ARG A 197 7.79 -28.33 -26.45
CA ARG A 197 8.62 -29.52 -26.51
C ARG A 197 8.03 -30.39 -27.63
N ARG A 198 8.72 -30.44 -28.77
CA ARG A 198 8.38 -31.35 -29.87
C ARG A 198 8.59 -32.77 -29.35
N GLU A 199 7.51 -33.53 -29.26
CA GLU A 199 7.54 -34.99 -29.23
C GLU A 199 7.97 -35.55 -30.59
#